data_AF-A0A6V7Q4J1-F1
#
_entry.id   AF-A0A6V7Q4J1-F1
#
_cell.length_a   1.000
_cell.length_b   1.000
_cell.length_c   1.000
_cell.angle_alpha   90.00
_cell.angle_beta   90.00
_cell.angle_gamma   90.00
#
_symmetry.space_group_name_H-M   'P 1'
#
loop_
_entity.id
_entity.type
_entity.pdbx_description
1 polymer ?
#
loop_
_entity_poly.entity_id
_entity_poly.type
_entity_poly.pdbx_seq_one_letter_code
_entity_poly.pdbx_strand_id
1 'polypeptide(L)'
;MVLGSGDFSKERGSFTIALSGGPLVGLIGKLCEAPYSMTVDWTRWYIFWTDERAVAKNHADSNYKTTKDRFLSKVPILNSHVYSINDNVTVEDAAGEYEFAIRQLVKLRKLGVSESNDCPKFDLIILSMGPDGHVASLFPDHPALRVKDEWVTFITDSPEPPPERITFTLPVINSASNVAVVVTGEDKATAARAAVSGNVRERIALLYFLLEWFGQSMERWLGSWISLLPRILEMLSTSLSNCLAFFFCYNPRRFMLTTWFCRKYSGYLVCYNFRNRLL
;
A
#
# COMPACT_ATOMS: atom_id res chain seq x y z
N MET A 1 -11.10 6.83 -10.67
CA MET A 1 -11.29 5.54 -9.96
C MET A 1 -12.55 5.71 -9.14
N VAL A 2 -13.69 5.16 -9.58
CA VAL A 2 -14.74 4.83 -8.61
C VAL A 2 -14.11 3.74 -7.77
N LEU A 3 -13.73 4.04 -6.53
CA LEU A 3 -13.25 3.01 -5.61
C LEU A 3 -14.39 1.99 -5.53
N GLY A 4 -14.16 0.81 -6.10
CA GLY A 4 -15.15 -0.23 -6.35
C GLY A 4 -15.64 -0.91 -5.09
N SER A 5 -16.08 -0.17 -4.07
CA SER A 5 -16.81 -0.72 -2.93
C SER A 5 -18.01 -1.56 -3.39
N GLY A 6 -18.60 -1.21 -4.55
CA GLY A 6 -19.73 -1.92 -5.15
C GLY A 6 -19.46 -3.37 -5.60
N ASP A 7 -18.23 -3.75 -5.94
CA ASP A 7 -17.93 -5.12 -6.39
C ASP A 7 -17.41 -6.01 -5.25
N PHE A 8 -16.53 -5.51 -4.38
CA PHE A 8 -16.01 -6.28 -3.24
C PHE A 8 -17.09 -6.56 -2.17
N SER A 9 -18.02 -5.62 -1.97
CA SER A 9 -19.06 -5.76 -0.95
C SER A 9 -20.16 -6.75 -1.29
N LYS A 10 -20.27 -7.21 -2.54
CA LYS A 10 -21.35 -8.11 -2.98
C LYS A 10 -21.13 -9.57 -2.59
N GLU A 11 -19.89 -10.03 -2.46
CA GLU A 11 -19.59 -11.43 -2.15
C GLU A 11 -19.49 -11.72 -0.64
N ARG A 12 -18.90 -10.81 0.16
CA ARG A 12 -18.69 -10.99 1.62
C ARG A 12 -19.50 -10.06 2.52
N GLY A 13 -20.15 -9.04 1.95
CA GLY A 13 -20.84 -8.02 2.74
C GLY A 13 -19.90 -7.12 3.56
N SER A 14 -18.59 -7.17 3.29
CA SER A 14 -17.56 -6.35 3.92
C SER A 14 -16.58 -5.82 2.87
N PHE A 15 -15.98 -4.67 3.16
CA PHE A 15 -14.86 -4.10 2.42
C PHE A 15 -13.74 -3.78 3.41
N THR A 16 -12.60 -4.45 3.27
CA THR A 16 -11.46 -4.39 4.19
C THR A 16 -10.32 -3.57 3.59
N ILE A 17 -9.93 -2.50 4.28
CA ILE A 17 -8.87 -1.60 3.83
C ILE A 17 -7.81 -1.40 4.93
N ALA A 18 -6.53 -1.55 4.57
CA ALA A 18 -5.42 -1.21 5.45
C ALA A 18 -4.67 0.02 4.94
N LEU A 19 -4.37 0.95 5.84
CA LEU A 19 -3.82 2.26 5.52
C LEU A 19 -2.44 2.44 6.13
N SER A 20 -1.51 2.95 5.34
CA SER A 20 -0.29 3.56 5.85
C SER A 20 -0.57 4.99 6.32
N GLY A 21 0.29 5.47 7.21
CA GLY A 21 0.25 6.84 7.73
C GLY A 21 0.56 7.94 6.72
N GLY A 22 0.78 9.14 7.27
CA GLY A 22 1.34 10.26 6.54
C GLY A 22 0.37 10.98 5.59
N PRO A 23 0.90 11.64 4.53
CA PRO A 23 0.12 12.50 3.63
C PRO A 23 -1.04 11.78 2.91
N LEU A 24 -0.97 10.45 2.83
CA LEU A 24 -1.97 9.59 2.20
C LEU A 24 -3.38 9.80 2.76
N VAL A 25 -3.48 10.06 4.06
CA VAL A 25 -4.77 10.30 4.72
C VAL A 25 -5.50 11.49 4.11
N GLY A 26 -4.78 12.50 3.63
CA GLY A 26 -5.37 13.65 2.94
C GLY A 26 -6.03 13.28 1.60
N LEU A 27 -5.55 12.24 0.92
CA LEU A 27 -6.14 11.78 -0.34
C LEU A 27 -7.46 11.04 -0.12
N ILE A 28 -7.53 10.22 0.94
CA ILE A 28 -8.75 9.49 1.33
C ILE A 28 -9.81 10.45 1.85
N GLY A 29 -9.40 11.56 2.48
CA GLY A 29 -10.33 12.63 2.90
C GLY A 29 -11.19 13.18 1.76
N LYS A 30 -10.76 13.10 0.50
CA LYS A 30 -11.60 13.49 -0.65
C LYS A 30 -12.83 12.61 -0.84
N LEU A 31 -12.82 11.39 -0.30
CA LEU A 31 -13.99 10.51 -0.34
C LEU A 31 -15.10 10.97 0.61
N CYS A 32 -14.80 11.89 1.53
CA CYS A 32 -15.79 12.52 2.39
C CYS A 32 -16.61 13.59 1.65
N GLU A 33 -16.25 13.93 0.41
CA GLU A 33 -16.95 14.93 -0.42
C GLU A 33 -17.98 14.26 -1.35
N ALA A 34 -18.97 15.04 -1.78
CA ALA A 34 -19.94 14.57 -2.77
C ALA A 34 -19.24 14.30 -4.13
N PRO A 35 -19.67 13.26 -4.89
CA PRO A 35 -20.80 12.37 -4.61
C PRO A 35 -20.44 11.16 -3.72
N TYR A 36 -19.17 10.97 -3.37
CA TYR A 36 -18.68 9.74 -2.74
C TYR A 36 -19.23 9.53 -1.34
N SER A 37 -19.34 10.60 -0.55
CA SER A 37 -19.88 10.53 0.81
C SER A 37 -21.33 9.99 0.86
N MET A 38 -22.10 10.19 -0.21
CA MET A 38 -23.51 9.77 -0.31
C MET A 38 -23.71 8.45 -1.08
N THR A 39 -22.73 8.04 -1.88
CA THR A 39 -22.87 6.87 -2.77
C THR A 39 -22.17 5.62 -2.24
N VAL A 40 -21.23 5.78 -1.30
CA VAL A 40 -20.53 4.67 -0.66
C VAL A 40 -21.30 4.17 0.56
N ASP A 41 -21.55 2.87 0.63
CA ASP A 41 -22.04 2.22 1.86
C ASP A 41 -20.90 2.02 2.86
N TRP A 42 -20.69 3.04 3.71
CA TRP A 42 -19.65 3.07 4.74
C TRP A 42 -19.85 2.04 5.85
N THR A 43 -21.07 1.53 6.03
CA THR A 43 -21.37 0.56 7.10
C THR A 43 -20.66 -0.78 6.88
N ARG A 44 -20.24 -1.06 5.64
CA ARG A 44 -19.51 -2.27 5.26
C ARG A 44 -17.99 -2.14 5.34
N TRP A 45 -17.47 -0.94 5.63
CA TRP A 45 -16.03 -0.69 5.64
C TRP A 45 -15.40 -1.13 6.96
N TYR A 46 -14.31 -1.88 6.86
CA TYR A 46 -13.44 -2.27 7.96
C TYR A 46 -12.06 -1.64 7.74
N ILE A 47 -11.63 -0.81 8.68
CA ILE A 47 -10.43 0.03 8.57
C ILE A 47 -9.33 -0.52 9.47
N PHE A 48 -8.14 -0.65 8.89
CA PHE A 48 -6.92 -1.14 9.53
C PHE A 48 -5.75 -0.23 9.18
N TRP A 49 -4.63 -0.46 9.85
CA TRP A 49 -3.36 0.19 9.55
C TRP A 49 -2.33 -0.85 9.17
N THR A 50 -1.56 -0.56 8.11
CA THR A 50 -0.42 -1.41 7.70
C THR A 50 0.72 -1.33 8.69
N ASP A 51 0.82 -0.21 9.38
CA ASP A 51 1.78 0.09 10.43
C ASP A 51 1.23 1.18 11.33
N GLU A 52 1.66 1.17 12.58
CA GLU A 52 1.32 2.21 13.54
C GLU A 52 2.47 2.43 14.50
N ARG A 53 2.63 3.69 14.89
CA ARG A 53 3.61 4.11 15.88
C ARG A 53 3.06 3.71 17.25
N ALA A 54 3.87 3.06 18.08
CA ALA A 54 3.48 2.62 19.41
C ALA A 54 3.45 3.82 20.38
N VAL A 55 2.49 4.71 20.14
CA VAL A 55 2.24 5.93 20.92
C VAL A 55 0.74 6.00 21.23
N ALA A 56 0.37 6.86 22.17
CA ALA A 56 -1.03 7.10 22.49
C ALA A 56 -1.86 7.48 21.25
N LYS A 57 -3.11 7.02 21.16
CA LYS A 57 -4.02 7.27 20.03
C LYS A 57 -4.35 8.75 19.80
N ASN A 58 -4.06 9.62 20.76
CA ASN A 58 -4.20 11.07 20.65
C ASN A 58 -2.86 11.78 20.39
N HIS A 59 -1.76 11.04 20.26
CA HIS A 59 -0.43 11.57 19.96
C HIS A 59 -0.34 12.05 18.51
N ALA A 60 0.47 13.09 18.27
CA ALA A 60 0.63 13.68 16.94
C ALA A 60 1.16 12.70 15.88
N ASP A 61 2.01 11.75 16.30
CA ASP A 61 2.62 10.75 15.42
C ASP A 61 1.73 9.52 15.13
N SER A 62 0.57 9.42 15.77
CA SER A 62 -0.36 8.32 15.54
C SER A 62 -1.02 8.43 14.15
N ASN A 63 -0.89 7.35 13.37
CA ASN A 63 -1.58 7.18 12.10
C ASN A 63 -3.10 7.12 12.32
N TYR A 64 -3.55 6.48 13.41
CA TYR A 64 -4.95 6.45 13.83
C TYR A 64 -5.49 7.85 14.06
N LYS A 65 -4.80 8.68 14.85
CA LYS A 65 -5.23 10.06 15.09
C LYS A 65 -5.41 10.83 13.80
N THR A 66 -4.40 10.78 12.93
CA THR A 66 -4.40 11.51 11.65
C THR A 66 -5.59 11.07 10.79
N THR A 67 -5.82 9.76 10.68
CA THR A 67 -6.95 9.18 9.93
C THR A 67 -8.30 9.51 10.57
N LYS A 68 -8.40 9.53 11.89
CA LYS A 68 -9.61 9.91 12.62
C LYS A 68 -10.00 11.36 12.33
N ASP A 69 -9.05 12.27 12.47
CA ASP A 69 -9.28 13.72 12.32
C ASP A 69 -9.65 14.08 10.88
N ARG A 70 -9.04 13.42 9.90
CA ARG A 70 -9.18 13.80 8.48
C ARG A 70 -10.24 13.03 7.72
N PHE A 71 -10.56 11.81 8.13
CA PHE A 71 -11.42 10.88 7.41
C PHE A 71 -12.53 10.26 8.28
N LEU A 72 -12.19 9.52 9.34
CA LEU A 72 -13.21 8.72 10.07
C LEU A 72 -14.27 9.60 10.75
N SER A 73 -13.91 10.81 11.18
CA SER A 73 -14.86 11.76 11.78
C SER A 73 -15.87 12.37 10.79
N LYS A 74 -15.70 12.12 9.48
CA LYS A 74 -16.48 12.76 8.41
C LYS A 74 -17.37 11.80 7.64
N VAL A 75 -17.29 10.50 7.92
CA VAL A 75 -18.10 9.46 7.24
C VAL A 75 -18.71 8.51 8.27
N PRO A 76 -19.90 7.94 8.02
CA PRO A 76 -20.60 7.08 8.96
C PRO A 76 -20.04 5.64 8.98
N ILE A 77 -18.74 5.49 9.23
CA ILE A 77 -18.11 4.18 9.48
C ILE A 77 -18.42 3.77 10.92
N LEU A 78 -18.80 2.50 11.12
CA LEU A 78 -19.07 1.97 12.45
C LEU A 78 -17.78 1.88 13.27
N ASN A 79 -17.80 2.38 14.51
CA ASN A 79 -16.63 2.33 15.41
C ASN A 79 -16.12 0.90 15.64
N SER A 80 -17.02 -0.09 15.68
CA SER A 80 -16.68 -1.52 15.77
C SER A 80 -15.98 -2.09 14.54
N HIS A 81 -15.90 -1.32 13.45
CA HIS A 81 -15.20 -1.68 12.23
C HIS A 81 -13.84 -0.98 12.08
N VAL A 82 -13.42 -0.20 13.08
CA VAL A 82 -12.12 0.50 13.09
C VAL A 82 -11.17 -0.22 14.03
N TYR A 83 -10.15 -0.88 13.47
CA TYR A 83 -9.18 -1.69 14.20
C TYR A 83 -7.84 -0.97 14.26
N SER A 84 -7.57 -0.28 15.37
CA SER A 84 -6.26 0.26 15.72
C SER A 84 -5.61 -0.51 16.86
N ILE A 85 -4.31 -0.31 17.08
CA ILE A 85 -3.56 -0.99 18.14
C ILE A 85 -4.07 -0.64 19.54
N ASN A 86 -3.75 -1.51 20.51
CA ASN A 86 -3.85 -1.15 21.92
C ASN A 86 -2.61 -0.33 22.30
N ASP A 87 -2.82 0.93 22.68
CA ASP A 87 -1.79 1.90 23.03
C ASP A 87 -1.42 1.93 24.52
N ASN A 88 -1.93 0.96 25.29
CA ASN A 88 -1.71 0.85 26.75
C ASN A 88 -0.89 -0.37 27.15
N VAL A 89 -0.35 -1.11 26.18
CA VAL A 89 0.45 -2.32 26.37
C VAL A 89 1.80 -2.17 25.66
N THR A 90 2.70 -3.13 25.85
CA THR A 90 3.98 -3.15 25.14
C THR A 90 3.76 -3.25 23.62
N VAL A 91 4.71 -2.80 22.80
CA VAL A 91 4.58 -2.90 21.34
C VAL A 91 4.44 -4.35 20.85
N GLU A 92 5.07 -5.29 21.56
CA GLU A 92 4.96 -6.74 21.30
C GLU A 92 3.54 -7.23 21.58
N ASP A 93 2.99 -6.94 22.76
CA ASP A 93 1.61 -7.30 23.10
C ASP A 93 0.62 -6.64 22.14
N ALA A 94 0.85 -5.37 21.78
CA ALA A 94 0.03 -4.64 20.82
C ALA A 94 0.01 -5.31 19.44
N ALA A 95 1.15 -5.81 18.95
CA ALA A 95 1.23 -6.56 17.70
C ALA A 95 0.46 -7.88 17.80
N GLY A 96 0.62 -8.61 18.91
CA GLY A 96 -0.11 -9.86 19.16
C GLY A 96 -1.63 -9.68 19.25
N GLU A 97 -2.09 -8.67 19.97
CA GLU A 97 -3.51 -8.31 20.04
C GLU A 97 -4.07 -7.88 18.68
N TYR A 98 -3.27 -7.14 17.90
CA TYR A 98 -3.68 -6.69 16.56
C TYR A 98 -3.83 -7.88 15.60
N GLU A 99 -2.85 -8.79 15.59
CA GLU A 99 -2.94 -10.03 14.82
C GLU A 99 -4.14 -10.87 15.27
N PHE A 100 -4.37 -11.00 16.58
CA PHE A 100 -5.51 -11.75 17.12
C PHE A 100 -6.85 -11.19 16.60
N ALA A 101 -7.02 -9.87 16.58
CA ALA A 101 -8.22 -9.23 16.05
C ALA A 101 -8.43 -9.54 14.56
N ILE A 102 -7.36 -9.50 13.75
CA ILE A 102 -7.42 -9.87 12.32
C ILE A 102 -7.81 -11.35 12.17
N ARG A 103 -7.25 -12.25 12.98
CA ARG A 103 -7.62 -13.68 13.00
C ARG A 103 -9.09 -13.89 13.34
N GLN A 104 -9.67 -13.12 14.26
CA GLN A 104 -11.11 -13.22 14.54
C GLN A 104 -11.95 -12.81 13.34
N LEU A 105 -11.57 -11.76 12.62
CA LEU A 105 -12.30 -11.30 11.43
C LEU A 105 -12.20 -12.29 10.26
N VAL A 106 -11.08 -12.99 10.14
CA VAL A 106 -10.95 -14.14 9.22
C VAL A 106 -11.94 -15.24 9.61
N LYS A 107 -12.00 -15.64 10.89
CA LYS A 107 -12.93 -16.67 11.38
C LYS A 107 -14.39 -16.28 11.15
N LEU A 108 -14.72 -15.00 11.36
CA LEU A 108 -16.06 -14.44 11.12
C LEU A 108 -16.36 -14.19 9.62
N ARG A 109 -15.44 -14.55 8.71
CA ARG A 109 -15.54 -14.35 7.26
C ARG A 109 -15.75 -12.89 6.85
N LYS A 110 -15.37 -11.95 7.71
CA LYS A 110 -15.33 -10.51 7.41
C LYS A 110 -14.08 -10.12 6.65
N LEU A 111 -13.01 -10.89 6.82
CA LEU A 111 -11.75 -10.75 6.12
C LEU A 111 -11.42 -12.06 5.39
N GLY A 112 -10.88 -11.97 4.18
CA GLY A 112 -10.62 -13.13 3.32
C GLY A 112 -9.33 -13.85 3.71
N VAL A 113 -9.09 -15.02 3.14
CA VAL A 113 -7.81 -15.74 3.27
C VAL A 113 -7.21 -15.91 1.89
N SER A 114 -5.91 -15.74 1.78
CA SER A 114 -5.18 -16.01 0.55
C SER A 114 -4.94 -17.51 0.39
N GLU A 115 -5.35 -18.05 -0.76
CA GLU A 115 -5.16 -19.47 -1.09
C GLU A 115 -3.68 -19.88 -1.23
N SER A 116 -2.76 -18.92 -1.37
CA SER A 116 -1.35 -19.21 -1.62
C SER A 116 -0.49 -19.38 -0.37
N ASN A 117 -0.90 -18.79 0.76
CA ASN A 117 -0.06 -18.68 1.96
C ASN A 117 -0.86 -18.52 3.27
N ASP A 118 -2.18 -18.71 3.25
CA ASP A 118 -3.08 -18.60 4.40
C ASP A 118 -3.06 -17.24 5.14
N CYS A 119 -2.47 -16.21 4.56
CA CYS A 119 -2.47 -14.87 5.12
C CYS A 119 -3.84 -14.17 4.94
N PRO A 120 -4.15 -13.19 5.80
CA PRO A 120 -5.32 -12.33 5.66
C PRO A 120 -5.29 -11.61 4.31
N LYS A 121 -6.38 -11.75 3.55
CA LYS A 121 -6.57 -11.14 2.24
C LYS A 121 -7.48 -9.91 2.35
N PHE A 122 -6.83 -8.76 2.48
CA PHE A 122 -7.47 -7.44 2.43
C PHE A 122 -7.96 -7.14 1.00
N ASP A 123 -9.02 -6.33 0.87
CA ASP A 123 -9.50 -5.89 -0.45
C ASP A 123 -8.60 -4.83 -1.06
N LEU A 124 -8.10 -3.94 -0.20
CA LEU A 124 -7.20 -2.87 -0.57
C LEU A 124 -6.19 -2.60 0.54
N ILE A 125 -4.92 -2.59 0.19
CA ILE A 125 -3.86 -2.03 1.02
C ILE A 125 -3.33 -0.78 0.33
N ILE A 126 -3.28 0.33 1.06
CA ILE A 126 -2.72 1.58 0.56
C ILE A 126 -1.46 1.92 1.35
N LEU A 127 -0.33 1.94 0.66
CA LEU A 127 0.98 2.20 1.22
C LEU A 127 1.49 3.58 0.83
N SER A 128 2.22 4.19 1.74
CA SER A 128 3.16 5.26 1.40
C SER A 128 4.57 4.67 1.29
N MET A 129 5.47 5.42 0.64
CA MET A 129 6.88 5.05 0.50
C MET A 129 7.75 6.12 1.17
N GLY A 130 8.78 5.67 1.89
CA GLY A 130 9.85 6.52 2.41
C GLY A 130 10.86 6.95 1.34
N PRO A 131 11.71 7.95 1.60
CA PRO A 131 12.76 8.37 0.67
C PRO A 131 13.83 7.28 0.43
N ASP A 132 14.00 6.38 1.40
CA ASP A 132 14.83 5.17 1.36
C ASP A 132 14.13 3.96 0.70
N GLY A 133 12.86 4.10 0.33
CA GLY A 133 12.05 3.04 -0.26
C GLY A 133 11.31 2.14 0.73
N HIS A 134 11.38 2.40 2.04
CA HIS A 134 10.59 1.64 3.01
C HIS A 134 9.09 1.77 2.74
N VAL A 135 8.34 0.73 3.07
CA VAL A 135 6.86 0.73 3.07
C VAL A 135 6.37 0.21 4.42
N ALA A 136 5.24 0.73 4.91
CA ALA A 136 4.81 0.47 6.28
C ALA A 136 5.97 0.80 7.25
N SER A 137 6.29 -0.07 8.21
CA SER A 137 7.55 0.04 8.98
C SER A 137 8.57 -1.04 8.60
N LEU A 138 8.64 -1.37 7.31
CA LEU A 138 9.59 -2.32 6.74
C LEU A 138 10.74 -1.58 6.06
N PHE A 139 11.76 -1.25 6.85
CA PHE A 139 12.94 -0.50 6.42
C PHE A 139 13.96 -1.36 5.67
N PRO A 140 14.71 -0.81 4.70
CA PRO A 140 15.83 -1.50 4.06
C PRO A 140 16.77 -2.14 5.09
N ASP A 141 17.23 -3.36 4.80
CA ASP A 141 18.13 -4.18 5.62
C ASP A 141 17.63 -4.59 7.02
N HIS A 142 16.48 -4.07 7.46
CA HIS A 142 15.89 -4.38 8.76
C HIS A 142 15.42 -5.84 8.86
N PRO A 143 15.64 -6.54 10.00
CA PRO A 143 15.20 -7.93 10.20
C PRO A 143 13.71 -8.17 9.94
N ALA A 144 12.85 -7.18 10.21
CA ALA A 144 11.40 -7.25 9.97
C ALA A 144 11.02 -7.61 8.52
N LEU A 145 11.87 -7.27 7.52
CA LEU A 145 11.64 -7.66 6.12
C LEU A 145 11.70 -9.18 5.89
N ARG A 146 12.35 -9.92 6.79
CA ARG A 146 12.56 -11.37 6.68
C ARG A 146 11.50 -12.18 7.45
N VAL A 147 10.64 -11.53 8.23
CA VAL A 147 9.56 -12.20 8.96
C VAL A 147 8.52 -12.74 7.98
N LYS A 148 8.28 -14.05 8.04
CA LYS A 148 7.35 -14.76 7.14
C LYS A 148 6.25 -15.54 7.84
N ASP A 149 6.46 -15.88 9.10
CA ASP A 149 5.59 -16.81 9.85
C ASP A 149 4.54 -16.08 10.71
N GLU A 150 4.55 -14.75 10.69
CA GLU A 150 3.64 -13.87 11.43
C GLU A 150 2.89 -12.95 10.46
N TRP A 151 1.68 -12.53 10.83
CA TRP A 151 0.90 -11.58 10.04
C TRP A 151 1.25 -10.14 10.41
N VAL A 152 1.48 -9.90 11.70
CA VAL A 152 1.88 -8.61 12.25
C VAL A 152 3.13 -8.83 13.09
N THR A 153 4.16 -8.03 12.86
CA THR A 153 5.38 -7.98 13.68
C THR A 153 5.51 -6.61 14.33
N PHE A 154 6.41 -6.49 15.30
CA PHE A 154 6.83 -5.21 15.86
C PHE A 154 8.31 -4.95 15.60
N ILE A 155 8.70 -3.68 15.75
CA ILE A 155 10.10 -3.22 15.78
C ILE A 155 10.26 -2.23 16.93
N THR A 156 11.47 -2.15 17.50
CA THR A 156 11.80 -1.24 18.61
C THR A 156 12.94 -0.28 18.24
N ASP A 157 13.41 -0.34 17.01
CA ASP A 157 14.64 0.27 16.52
C ASP A 157 14.43 0.90 15.13
N SER A 158 13.22 1.42 14.87
CA SER A 158 12.93 2.18 13.65
C SER A 158 13.99 3.29 13.45
N PRO A 159 14.63 3.38 12.27
CA PRO A 159 15.57 4.46 11.94
C PRO A 159 14.93 5.85 11.99
N GLU A 160 13.60 5.91 11.88
CA GLU A 160 12.81 7.14 12.01
C GLU A 160 12.03 7.16 13.32
N PRO A 161 12.01 8.28 14.07
CA PRO A 161 11.22 8.38 15.29
C PRO A 161 9.71 8.32 15.00
N PRO A 162 8.89 7.83 15.95
CA PRO A 162 9.29 7.09 17.14
C PRO A 162 9.81 5.67 16.79
N PRO A 163 10.69 5.10 17.65
CA PRO A 163 11.41 3.86 17.36
C PRO A 163 10.50 2.63 17.39
N GLU A 164 9.51 2.61 18.29
CA GLU A 164 8.59 1.48 18.45
C GLU A 164 7.42 1.57 17.49
N ARG A 165 7.24 0.51 16.69
CA ARG A 165 6.16 0.42 15.70
C ARG A 165 5.65 -1.00 15.56
N ILE A 166 4.37 -1.13 15.26
CA ILE A 166 3.82 -2.37 14.71
C ILE A 166 3.80 -2.29 13.19
N THR A 167 3.87 -3.41 12.50
CA THR A 167 3.77 -3.45 11.03
C THR A 167 3.27 -4.78 10.52
N PHE A 168 2.51 -4.73 9.43
CA PHE A 168 2.24 -5.89 8.60
C PHE A 168 3.54 -6.42 8.00
N THR A 169 3.61 -7.74 7.91
CA THR A 169 4.70 -8.43 7.23
C THR A 169 4.48 -8.42 5.71
N LEU A 170 5.56 -8.64 4.94
CA LEU A 170 5.47 -8.72 3.48
C LEU A 170 4.48 -9.80 2.99
N PRO A 171 4.37 -11.00 3.59
CA PRO A 171 3.34 -11.97 3.24
C PRO A 171 1.92 -11.39 3.30
N VAL A 172 1.57 -10.63 4.34
CA VAL A 172 0.24 -10.01 4.46
C VAL A 172 0.02 -8.96 3.38
N ILE A 173 0.99 -8.08 3.16
CA ILE A 173 0.91 -7.03 2.13
C ILE A 173 0.69 -7.65 0.75
N ASN A 174 1.47 -8.67 0.41
CA ASN A 174 1.42 -9.36 -0.88
C ASN A 174 0.17 -10.23 -1.08
N SER A 175 -0.57 -10.52 -0.01
CA SER A 175 -1.79 -11.33 -0.04
C SER A 175 -3.05 -10.52 -0.34
N ALA A 176 -2.97 -9.19 -0.30
CA ALA A 176 -4.10 -8.33 -0.60
C ALA A 176 -4.59 -8.48 -2.04
N SER A 177 -5.89 -8.29 -2.26
CA SER A 177 -6.48 -8.30 -3.61
C SER A 177 -5.90 -7.19 -4.48
N ASN A 178 -5.66 -6.02 -3.86
CA ASN A 178 -5.05 -4.86 -4.52
C ASN A 178 -4.10 -4.16 -3.56
N VAL A 179 -2.93 -3.79 -4.06
CA VAL A 179 -1.98 -2.93 -3.35
C VAL A 179 -1.79 -1.65 -4.15
N ALA A 180 -2.01 -0.51 -3.50
CA ALA A 180 -1.77 0.81 -4.05
C ALA A 180 -0.60 1.47 -3.30
N VAL A 181 0.51 1.72 -3.99
CA VAL A 181 1.62 2.50 -3.43
C VAL A 181 1.52 3.93 -3.94
N VAL A 182 1.39 4.87 -3.01
CA VAL A 182 1.22 6.29 -3.30
C VAL A 182 2.49 7.04 -2.91
N VAL A 183 3.18 7.57 -3.91
CA VAL A 183 4.44 8.29 -3.72
C VAL A 183 4.28 9.73 -4.19
N THR A 184 4.54 10.67 -3.29
CA THR A 184 4.50 12.12 -3.55
C THR A 184 5.72 12.77 -2.94
N GLY A 185 6.45 13.57 -3.72
CA GLY A 185 7.65 14.27 -3.27
C GLY A 185 8.87 13.90 -4.12
N GLU A 186 9.73 14.89 -4.39
CA GLU A 186 10.93 14.72 -5.21
C GLU A 186 12.00 13.88 -4.49
N ASP A 187 12.06 13.97 -3.17
CA ASP A 187 12.88 13.17 -2.27
C ASP A 187 12.67 11.66 -2.44
N LYS A 188 11.49 11.25 -2.92
CA LYS A 188 11.12 9.84 -3.12
C LYS A 188 11.28 9.36 -4.56
N ALA A 189 11.62 10.25 -5.49
CA ALA A 189 11.67 9.93 -6.91
C ALA A 189 12.72 8.85 -7.25
N THR A 190 13.83 8.80 -6.51
CA THR A 190 14.86 7.78 -6.70
C THR A 190 14.37 6.40 -6.25
N ALA A 191 13.84 6.31 -5.03
CA ALA A 191 13.27 5.06 -4.50
C ALA A 191 12.10 4.56 -5.38
N ALA A 192 11.19 5.45 -5.79
CA ALA A 192 10.09 5.10 -6.69
C ALA A 192 10.58 4.59 -8.05
N ARG A 193 11.59 5.26 -8.65
CA ARG A 193 12.18 4.80 -9.91
C ARG A 193 12.84 3.44 -9.73
N ALA A 194 13.58 3.21 -8.65
CA ALA A 194 14.21 1.92 -8.39
C ALA A 194 13.16 0.80 -8.26
N ALA A 195 12.07 1.06 -7.54
CA ALA A 195 10.97 0.10 -7.38
C ALA A 195 10.27 -0.28 -8.70
N VAL A 196 10.25 0.63 -9.69
CA VAL A 196 9.62 0.39 -11.00
C VAL A 196 10.58 -0.15 -12.04
N SER A 197 11.81 0.36 -12.03
CA SER A 197 12.82 0.09 -13.06
C SER A 197 13.58 -1.21 -12.80
N GLY A 198 13.36 -1.84 -11.64
CA GLY A 198 13.84 -3.17 -11.36
C GLY A 198 13.37 -4.16 -12.42
N ASN A 199 14.27 -4.47 -13.37
CA ASN A 199 14.25 -5.75 -14.07
C ASN A 199 14.09 -6.86 -13.01
N VAL A 200 13.40 -7.93 -13.37
CA VAL A 200 13.05 -9.14 -12.58
C VAL A 200 14.25 -9.81 -11.84
N ARG A 201 15.46 -9.23 -11.91
CA ARG A 201 16.73 -9.75 -11.40
C ARG A 201 17.44 -8.91 -10.33
N GLU A 202 17.07 -7.66 -10.07
CA GLU A 202 17.76 -6.83 -9.05
C GLU A 202 16.74 -6.33 -8.02
N ARG A 203 16.52 -7.17 -7.01
CA ARG A 203 15.49 -7.06 -5.97
C ARG A 203 16.00 -6.22 -4.80
N ILE A 204 15.53 -4.98 -4.65
CA ILE A 204 15.58 -4.30 -3.33
C ILE A 204 14.49 -4.94 -2.46
N ALA A 205 14.90 -5.59 -1.37
CA ALA A 205 14.08 -5.98 -0.22
C ALA A 205 12.80 -6.85 -0.45
N LEU A 206 12.53 -7.35 -1.66
CA LEU A 206 11.34 -8.16 -1.97
C LEU A 206 11.70 -9.50 -2.64
N LEU A 207 11.60 -10.54 -1.81
CA LEU A 207 11.51 -11.99 -2.09
C LEU A 207 12.74 -12.79 -2.52
N TYR A 208 12.94 -13.85 -1.74
CA TYR A 208 13.67 -15.09 -1.97
C TYR A 208 12.86 -16.07 -2.86
N PHE A 209 13.57 -16.88 -3.68
CA PHE A 209 13.12 -18.04 -4.51
C PHE A 209 12.22 -17.69 -5.73
N LEU A 210 12.35 -18.17 -6.97
CA LEU A 210 13.12 -19.23 -7.66
C LEU A 210 13.31 -18.79 -9.13
N LEU A 211 14.48 -19.06 -9.73
CA LEU A 211 14.71 -19.02 -11.18
C LEU A 211 15.37 -20.34 -11.60
N GLU A 212 14.57 -21.36 -11.85
CA GLU A 212 14.95 -22.49 -12.71
C GLU A 212 13.72 -22.93 -13.50
N TRP A 213 13.27 -22.11 -14.45
CA TRP A 213 12.51 -22.61 -15.59
C TRP A 213 12.43 -21.54 -16.69
N PHE A 214 12.83 -21.92 -17.89
CA PHE A 214 12.75 -21.16 -19.15
C PHE A 214 13.75 -20.01 -19.36
N GLY A 215 15.04 -20.39 -19.37
CA GLY A 215 15.98 -19.80 -20.33
C GLY A 215 15.76 -20.39 -21.72
N GLN A 216 15.40 -19.54 -22.68
CA GLN A 216 15.61 -19.61 -24.15
C GLN A 216 14.45 -18.88 -24.84
N SER A 217 14.67 -17.61 -25.23
CA SER A 217 13.97 -16.89 -26.34
C SER A 217 14.26 -15.37 -26.37
N MET A 218 15.33 -14.90 -25.72
CA MET A 218 15.58 -13.46 -25.55
C MET A 218 16.41 -12.80 -26.68
N GLU A 219 16.70 -13.49 -27.78
CA GLU A 219 17.45 -12.88 -28.91
C GLU A 219 16.56 -12.37 -30.05
N ARG A 220 15.25 -12.66 -30.05
CA ARG A 220 14.34 -12.23 -31.14
C ARG A 220 13.65 -10.88 -30.92
N TRP A 221 13.85 -10.21 -29.78
CA TRP A 221 13.04 -9.06 -29.36
C TRP A 221 13.74 -7.70 -29.30
N LEU A 222 15.05 -7.64 -29.54
CA LEU A 222 15.82 -6.38 -29.45
C LEU A 222 15.71 -5.45 -30.68
N GLY A 223 14.90 -5.82 -31.70
CA GLY A 223 14.80 -5.06 -32.95
C GLY A 223 13.91 -3.80 -32.91
N SER A 224 13.02 -3.63 -31.93
CA SER A 224 12.00 -2.56 -31.96
C SER A 224 12.15 -1.47 -30.89
N TRP A 225 13.19 -1.50 -30.06
CA TRP A 225 13.35 -0.55 -28.95
C TRP A 225 14.20 0.69 -29.28
N ILE A 226 14.91 0.72 -30.40
CA ILE A 226 15.90 1.76 -30.69
C ILE A 226 15.28 3.08 -31.21
N SER A 227 14.03 3.08 -31.70
CA SER A 227 13.41 4.29 -32.28
C SER A 227 12.61 5.17 -31.29
N LEU A 228 12.37 4.70 -30.06
CA LEU A 228 11.52 5.39 -29.06
C LEU A 228 12.28 5.98 -27.87
N LEU A 229 13.52 5.53 -27.63
CA LEU A 229 14.37 6.04 -26.55
C LEU A 229 14.65 7.56 -26.63
N PRO A 230 14.92 8.15 -27.82
CA PRO A 230 15.23 9.58 -27.91
C PRO A 230 14.05 10.48 -27.50
N ARG A 231 12.81 10.08 -27.84
CA ARG A 231 11.59 10.86 -27.53
C ARG A 231 11.20 10.80 -26.06
N ILE A 232 11.47 9.68 -25.38
CA ILE A 232 11.24 9.55 -23.93
C ILE A 232 12.25 10.41 -23.16
N LEU A 233 13.51 10.47 -23.61
CA LEU A 233 14.56 11.29 -22.98
C LEU A 233 14.35 12.80 -23.20
N GLU A 234 13.88 13.22 -24.38
CA GLU A 234 13.57 14.61 -24.71
C GLU A 234 12.33 15.14 -23.94
N MET A 235 11.37 14.25 -23.63
CA MET A 235 10.21 14.55 -22.78
C MET A 235 10.55 14.60 -21.28
N LEU A 236 11.60 13.89 -20.86
CA LEU A 236 12.12 13.92 -19.50
C LEU A 236 13.06 15.11 -19.23
N SER A 237 13.68 15.72 -20.25
CA SER A 237 14.67 16.79 -20.09
C SER A 237 14.09 18.20 -19.99
N THR A 238 12.79 18.42 -20.24
CA THR A 238 12.23 19.78 -20.41
C THR A 238 11.22 20.24 -19.34
N SER A 239 10.94 19.50 -18.26
CA SER A 239 9.98 19.99 -17.25
C SER A 239 10.13 19.36 -15.85
N LEU A 240 11.32 19.47 -15.25
CA LEU A 240 11.58 19.12 -13.85
C LEU A 240 11.34 20.31 -12.90
N SER A 241 10.09 20.76 -12.77
CA SER A 241 9.83 21.86 -11.83
C SER A 241 8.45 21.91 -11.18
N ASN A 242 7.64 20.83 -11.18
CA ASN A 242 6.44 20.79 -10.36
C ASN A 242 5.98 19.35 -10.05
N CYS A 243 6.22 18.91 -8.79
CA CYS A 243 5.59 17.79 -8.07
C CYS A 243 5.17 16.56 -8.91
N LEU A 244 6.05 15.55 -8.94
CA LEU A 244 5.74 14.22 -9.45
C LEU A 244 4.98 13.40 -8.40
N ALA A 245 3.80 12.88 -8.74
CA ALA A 245 3.11 11.85 -7.98
C ALA A 245 3.08 10.55 -8.77
N PHE A 246 3.64 9.48 -8.20
CA PHE A 246 3.65 8.16 -8.81
C PHE A 246 2.65 7.27 -8.09
N PHE A 247 1.79 6.60 -8.86
CA PHE A 247 0.83 5.65 -8.35
C PHE A 247 1.10 4.28 -8.97
N PHE A 248 1.38 3.30 -8.12
CA PHE A 248 1.53 1.91 -8.52
C PHE A 248 0.32 1.14 -8.03
N CYS A 249 -0.44 0.56 -8.96
CA CYS A 249 -1.46 -0.42 -8.63
C CYS A 249 -0.95 -1.78 -9.08
N TYR A 250 -0.72 -2.66 -8.10
CA TYR A 250 -0.29 -4.03 -8.32
C TYR A 250 -1.43 -4.98 -7.95
N ASN A 251 -1.79 -5.85 -8.90
CA ASN A 251 -2.67 -6.99 -8.65
C ASN A 251 -1.84 -8.27 -8.60
N PRO A 252 -1.61 -8.86 -7.40
CA PRO A 252 -0.76 -10.04 -7.25
C PRO A 252 -1.25 -11.27 -8.01
N ARG A 253 -2.57 -11.43 -8.20
CA ARG A 253 -3.16 -12.58 -8.91
C ARG A 253 -2.95 -12.53 -10.42
N ARG A 254 -2.87 -11.34 -11.00
CA ARG A 254 -2.71 -11.16 -12.46
C ARG A 254 -1.29 -10.80 -12.86
N PHE A 255 -0.36 -10.68 -11.90
CA PHE A 255 0.96 -10.09 -12.09
C PHE A 255 0.89 -8.78 -12.91
N MET A 256 -0.18 -8.02 -12.69
CA MET A 256 -0.47 -6.83 -13.49
C MET A 256 0.01 -5.62 -12.70
N LEU A 257 1.11 -5.03 -13.15
CA LEU A 257 1.56 -3.73 -12.70
C LEU A 257 0.97 -2.68 -13.63
N THR A 258 0.06 -1.86 -13.09
CA THR A 258 -0.37 -0.65 -13.81
C THR A 258 0.34 0.54 -13.19
N THR A 259 1.31 1.09 -13.92
CA THR A 259 1.99 2.32 -13.54
C THR A 259 1.13 3.50 -13.97
N TRP A 260 0.75 4.33 -13.00
CA TRP A 260 0.05 5.58 -13.26
C TRP A 260 0.96 6.75 -12.93
N PHE A 261 1.18 7.59 -13.92
CA PHE A 261 1.88 8.85 -13.73
C PHE A 261 0.85 9.92 -13.45
N CYS A 262 0.92 10.58 -12.30
CA CYS A 262 -0.05 11.62 -11.97
C CYS A 262 0.64 12.99 -11.84
N ARG A 263 0.19 13.96 -12.65
CA ARG A 263 0.65 15.36 -12.58
C ARG A 263 -0.39 16.19 -11.83
N LYS A 264 0.07 16.91 -10.82
CA LYS A 264 -0.78 17.83 -10.05
C LYS A 264 -0.90 19.15 -10.81
N TYR A 265 -2.14 19.54 -11.10
CA TYR A 265 -2.50 20.87 -11.60
C TYR A 265 -3.30 21.59 -10.49
N SER A 266 -3.33 22.92 -10.51
CA SER A 266 -4.09 23.72 -9.53
C SER A 266 -5.58 23.34 -9.56
N GLY A 267 -5.99 22.46 -8.64
CA GLY A 267 -7.36 22.01 -8.45
C GLY A 267 -7.65 20.54 -8.81
N TYR A 268 -6.79 19.84 -9.56
CA TYR A 268 -7.04 18.44 -9.96
C TYR A 268 -5.76 17.66 -10.28
N LEU A 269 -5.88 16.33 -10.26
CA LEU A 269 -4.79 15.38 -10.52
C LEU A 269 -5.06 14.67 -11.86
N VAL A 270 -4.14 14.78 -12.82
CA VAL A 270 -4.24 14.09 -14.12
C VAL A 270 -3.40 12.83 -14.05
N CYS A 271 -4.02 11.66 -14.14
CA CYS A 271 -3.36 10.36 -14.08
C CYS A 271 -3.31 9.67 -15.45
N TYR A 272 -2.11 9.38 -15.93
CA TYR A 272 -1.83 8.68 -17.18
C TYR A 272 -1.70 7.17 -16.93
N ASN A 273 -2.50 6.35 -17.60
CA ASN A 273 -2.41 4.89 -17.56
C ASN A 273 -1.48 4.40 -18.68
N PHE A 274 -0.39 3.73 -18.35
CA PHE A 274 0.30 2.87 -19.31
C PHE A 274 -0.25 1.44 -19.19
N ARG A 275 -1.19 1.08 -20.07
CA ARG A 275 -1.68 -0.29 -20.18
C ARG A 275 -0.63 -1.13 -20.90
N ASN A 276 0.20 -1.84 -20.16
CA ASN A 276 0.85 -3.03 -20.71
C ASN A 276 -0.11 -4.22 -20.55
N ARG A 277 -0.85 -4.54 -21.60
CA ARG A 277 -1.49 -5.86 -21.71
C ARG A 277 -0.39 -6.87 -22.02
N LEU A 278 -0.09 -7.76 -21.07
CA LEU A 278 0.45 -9.07 -21.39
C LEU A 278 -0.73 -9.87 -21.97
N LEU A 279 -0.69 -10.14 -23.27
CA LEU A 279 -1.45 -11.22 -23.91
C LEU A 279 -0.55 -12.45 -23.98
#